data_AF-A0A1Z9M1S4-F1
#
_entry.id   AF-A0A1Z9M1S4-F1
#
_cell.length_a   1.000
_cell.length_b   1.000
_cell.length_c   1.000
_cell.angle_alpha   90.00
_cell.angle_beta   90.00
_cell.angle_gamma   90.00
#
_symmetry.space_group_name_H-M   'P 1'
#
loop_
_entity.id
_entity.type
_entity.pdbx_description
1 polymer ?
#
loop_
_entity_poly.entity_id
_entity_poly.type
_entity_poly.pdbx_seq_one_letter_code
_entity_poly.pdbx_strand_id
1 'polypeptide(L)' 'MKNIFTEHPRSVGESYLLHMFNAMRYALTFLLLFFIAFIHAILPFLFVRTASEIVCEMSKDMKCRNKG' A
#
# COMPACT_ATOMS: atom_id res chain seq x y z
N MET A 1 10.10 27.69 -7.20
CA MET A 1 8.92 26.86 -7.53
C MET A 1 9.00 25.56 -6.74
N LYS A 2 7.90 25.12 -6.11
CA LYS A 2 7.81 23.79 -5.47
C LYS A 2 7.78 22.72 -6.57
N ASN A 3 8.64 21.71 -6.50
CA ASN A 3 8.63 20.59 -7.44
C ASN A 3 7.71 19.50 -6.89
N ILE A 4 6.50 19.41 -7.44
CA ILE A 4 5.44 18.49 -7.01
C ILE A 4 5.84 17.01 -7.05
N PHE A 5 6.78 16.62 -7.93
CA PHE A 5 7.24 15.24 -8.04
C PHE A 5 8.18 14.85 -6.90
N THR A 6 8.95 15.80 -6.37
CA THR A 6 10.02 15.52 -5.39
C THR A 6 9.73 16.09 -4.01
N GLU A 7 8.72 16.93 -3.88
CA GLU A 7 8.33 17.54 -2.61
C GLU A 7 7.81 16.49 -1.63
N HIS A 8 6.82 15.69 -2.05
CA HIS A 8 6.25 14.66 -1.20
C HIS A 8 7.25 13.53 -0.85
N PRO A 9 7.99 12.94 -1.81
CA PRO A 9 9.03 11.96 -1.47
C PRO A 9 10.04 12.51 -0.45
N ARG A 10 10.48 13.76 -0.62
CA ARG A 10 11.40 14.39 0.34
C ARG A 10 10.79 14.61 1.72
N SER A 11 9.50 14.96 1.82
CA SER A 11 8.86 15.17 3.13
C SER A 11 8.79 13.90 3.97
N VAL A 12 8.91 12.72 3.35
CA VAL A 12 8.95 11.41 4.01
C VAL A 12 10.35 10.76 3.98
N GLY A 13 11.38 11.53 3.61
CA GLY A 13 12.78 11.06 3.62
C GLY A 13 13.17 10.13 2.46
N GLU A 14 12.44 10.16 1.34
CA GLU A 14 12.62 9.23 0.22
C GLU A 14 13.05 9.91 -1.09
N SER A 15 13.77 9.16 -1.93
CA SER A 15 14.01 9.54 -3.32
C SER A 15 12.74 9.28 -4.16
N TYR A 16 12.59 9.98 -5.29
CA TYR A 16 11.45 9.80 -6.18
C TYR A 16 11.24 8.35 -6.62
N LEU A 17 12.33 7.66 -7.01
CA LEU A 17 12.26 6.28 -7.48
C LEU A 17 11.91 5.30 -6.36
N LEU A 18 12.43 5.50 -5.14
CA LEU A 18 12.09 4.68 -3.98
C LEU A 18 10.60 4.84 -3.63
N HIS A 19 10.13 6.09 -3.57
CA HIS A 19 8.73 6.39 -3.28
C HIS A 19 7.80 5.81 -4.35
N MET A 20 8.14 5.97 -5.63
CA MET A 20 7.42 5.43 -6.77
C MET A 20 7.33 3.89 -6.72
N PHE A 21 8.45 3.21 -6.47
CA PHE A 21 8.47 1.74 -6.38
C PHE A 21 7.56 1.25 -5.26
N ASN A 22 7.63 1.87 -4.09
CA ASN A 22 6.77 1.49 -2.97
C ASN A 22 5.29 1.78 -3.24
N ALA A 23 4.96 2.92 -3.86
CA ALA A 23 3.59 3.25 -4.25
C ALA A 23 3.05 2.24 -5.26
N MET A 24 3.87 1.83 -6.24
CA MET A 24 3.53 0.80 -7.22
C MET A 24 3.29 -0.56 -6.55
N ARG A 25 4.14 -0.94 -5.59
CA ARG A 25 3.94 -2.16 -4.78
C ARG A 25 2.57 -2.14 -4.09
N TYR A 26 2.22 -1.04 -3.43
CA TYR A 26 0.90 -0.91 -2.79
C TYR A 26 -0.25 -0.98 -3.78
N ALA A 27 -0.14 -0.34 -4.94
CA ALA A 27 -1.16 -0.38 -5.98
C ALA A 27 -1.44 -1.83 -6.46
N LEU A 28 -0.38 -2.60 -6.72
CA LEU A 28 -0.50 -4.01 -7.10
C LEU A 28 -1.08 -4.86 -5.97
N THR A 29 -0.68 -4.61 -4.71
CA THR A 29 -1.26 -5.31 -3.56
C THR A 29 -2.73 -4.98 -3.37
N PHE A 30 -3.16 -3.72 -3.55
CA PHE A 30 -4.57 -3.35 -3.51
C PHE A 30 -5.39 -4.05 -4.61
N LEU A 31 -4.84 -4.15 -5.82
CA LEU A 31 -5.49 -4.89 -6.90
C LEU A 31 -5.65 -6.38 -6.56
N LEU A 32 -4.64 -7.01 -5.97
CA LEU A 32 -4.74 -8.39 -5.48
C LEU A 32 -5.81 -8.52 -4.38
N LEU A 33 -5.81 -7.60 -3.42
CA LEU A 33 -6.76 -7.57 -2.31
C LEU A 33 -8.20 -7.40 -2.79
N PHE A 34 -8.42 -6.64 -3.86
CA PHE A 34 -9.72 -6.55 -4.50
C PHE A 34 -10.21 -7.94 -4.94
N PHE A 35 -9.39 -8.72 -5.66
CA PHE A 35 -9.78 -10.07 -6.07
C PHE A 35 -9.99 -11.01 -4.89
N ILE A 36 -9.14 -10.93 -3.86
CA ILE A 36 -9.28 -11.74 -2.64
C ILE A 36 -10.62 -11.45 -1.94
N ALA A 37 -10.91 -10.17 -1.71
CA ALA A 37 -12.15 -9.76 -1.05
C ALA A 37 -13.38 -10.08 -1.92
N PHE A 38 -13.28 -9.91 -3.23
CA PHE A 38 -14.33 -10.25 -4.19
C PHE A 38 -14.65 -11.74 -4.17
N ILE A 39 -13.64 -12.61 -4.23
CA ILE A 39 -13.83 -14.06 -4.14
C ILE A 39 -14.42 -14.43 -2.77
N HIS A 40 -13.91 -13.86 -1.68
CA HIS A 40 -14.42 -14.12 -0.33
C HIS A 40 -15.89 -13.71 -0.17
N ALA A 41 -16.33 -12.61 -0.80
CA ALA A 41 -17.72 -12.17 -0.77
C ALA A 41 -18.68 -13.19 -1.41
N ILE A 42 -18.20 -13.98 -2.39
CA ILE A 42 -18.96 -15.07 -3.02
C ILE A 42 -18.77 -16.39 -2.24
N LEU A 43 -17.56 -16.64 -1.77
CA LEU A 43 -17.12 -17.88 -1.10
C LEU A 43 -16.55 -17.54 0.29
N PRO A 44 -17.40 -17.37 1.33
CA PRO A 44 -16.99 -16.83 2.63
C PRO A 44 -16.05 -17.73 3.44
N PHE A 45 -15.79 -18.96 2.98
CA PHE A 45 -14.84 -19.89 3.60
C PHE A 45 -13.43 -19.81 3.00
N LEU A 46 -13.23 -19.12 1.87
CA LEU A 46 -11.91 -18.89 1.28
C LEU A 46 -11.32 -17.56 1.76
N PHE A 47 -10.01 -17.48 2.01
CA PHE A 47 -9.31 -16.21 2.34
C PHE A 47 -9.82 -15.46 3.58
N VAL A 48 -10.39 -16.16 4.56
CA VAL A 48 -11.09 -15.61 5.75
C VAL A 48 -10.37 -14.45 6.45
N ARG A 49 -9.03 -14.48 6.50
CA ARG A 49 -8.21 -13.45 7.16
C ARG A 49 -7.19 -12.77 6.26
N THR A 50 -7.06 -13.24 5.02
CA THR A 50 -5.95 -12.84 4.13
C THR A 50 -6.01 -11.35 3.83
N ALA A 51 -7.19 -10.83 3.49
CA ALA A 51 -7.32 -9.42 3.14
C ALA A 51 -7.02 -8.49 4.33
N SER A 52 -7.56 -8.79 5.51
CA SER A 52 -7.38 -7.95 6.70
C SER A 52 -5.95 -7.98 7.23
N GLU A 53 -5.27 -9.13 7.19
CA GLU A 53 -3.88 -9.27 7.63
C GLU A 53 -2.93 -8.46 6.76
N ILE A 54 -3.05 -8.56 5.43
CA ILE A 54 -2.24 -7.80 4.48
C ILE A 54 -2.50 -6.30 4.61
N VAL A 55 -3.76 -5.85 4.74
CA VAL A 55 -4.08 -4.43 4.94
C VAL A 55 -3.49 -3.90 6.25
N CYS A 56 -3.55 -4.70 7.33
CA CYS A 56 -2.94 -4.32 8.60
C CYS A 56 -1.41 -4.16 8.49
N GLU A 57 -0.75 -5.06 7.77
CA GLU A 57 0.69 -4.99 7.52
C GLU A 57 1.05 -3.76 6.68
N MET A 58 0.33 -3.53 5.57
CA MET A 58 0.49 -2.32 4.75
C MET A 58 0.29 -1.04 5.55
N SER A 59 -0.71 -1.00 6.44
CA SER A 59 -0.95 0.17 7.29
C SER A 59 0.21 0.44 8.24
N LYS A 60 0.80 -0.61 8.84
CA LYS A 60 1.98 -0.47 9.71
C LYS A 60 3.17 0.07 8.92
N ASP A 61 3.43 -0.47 7.74
CA ASP A 61 4.51 -0.04 6.85
C ASP A 61 4.36 1.42 6.42
N MET A 62 3.18 1.83 5.96
CA MET A 62 2.87 3.22 5.61
C MET A 62 3.07 4.17 6.81
N LYS A 63 2.66 3.76 8.01
CA LYS A 63 2.88 4.55 9.24
C LYS A 63 4.36 4.70 9.58
N CYS A 64 5.17 3.67 9.41
CA CYS A 64 6.61 3.74 9.65
C CYS A 64 7.30 4.72 8.68
N ARG A 65 6.80 4.84 7.45
CA ARG A 65 7.33 5.74 6.42
C ARG A 65 6.88 7.18 6.57
N ASN A 66 5.78 7.44 7.27
CA ASN A 66 5.30 8.80 7.55
C ASN A 66 5.88 9.41 8.84
N LYS A 67 6.90 8.78 9.46
CA LYS A 67 7.59 9.33 10.64
C LYS A 67 8.73 10.28 10.25
N GLY A 68 8.39 11.31 9.48
CA GLY A 68 9.20 12.51 9.28
C GLY A 68 8.80 13.61 10.26
#